data_AF-A0A9D8K3T7-F1
#
_entry.id   AF-A0A9D8K3T7-F1
#
_cell.length_a   1.000
_cell.length_b   1.000
_cell.length_c   1.000
_cell.angle_alpha   90.00
_cell.angle_beta   90.00
_cell.angle_gamma   90.00
#
_symmetry.space_group_name_H-M   'P 1'
#
loop_
_entity.id
_entity.type
_entity.pdbx_description
1 polymer ?
#
loop_
_entity_poly.entity_id
_entity_poly.type
_entity_poly.pdbx_seq_one_letter_code
_entity_poly.pdbx_strand_id
1 'polypeptide(L)'
;MAEMVAYCGILCTECPAFIATQQNDDAKRKEVAEQWAKQYKMSIKPDDINCDGCISKDGRHIGYCNICEIRKCGTQKAVVNCA
;
A
#
# COMPACT_ATOMS: atom_id res chain seq x y z
N MET A 1 -4.07 -13.41 -10.07
CA MET A 1 -3.35 -12.12 -10.09
C MET A 1 -1.87 -12.45 -10.08
N ALA A 2 -1.04 -11.79 -10.89
CA ALA A 2 0.41 -11.99 -10.82
C ALA A 2 0.94 -11.41 -9.49
N GLU A 3 1.94 -12.05 -8.88
CA GLU A 3 2.57 -11.55 -7.65
C GLU A 3 3.17 -10.16 -7.89
N MET A 4 2.89 -9.24 -6.97
CA MET A 4 3.47 -7.89 -7.00
C MET A 4 4.30 -7.70 -5.74
N VAL A 5 5.60 -7.56 -5.91
CA VAL A 5 6.56 -7.34 -4.82
C VAL A 5 6.91 -5.86 -4.76
N ALA A 6 6.64 -5.19 -3.63
CA ALA A 6 7.03 -3.80 -3.44
C ALA A 6 8.55 -3.60 -3.55
N TYR A 7 8.98 -2.34 -3.69
CA TYR A 7 10.41 -2.02 -3.65
C TYR A 7 11.13 -2.54 -2.39
N CYS A 8 10.44 -2.58 -1.25
CA CYS A 8 10.97 -3.11 0.02
C CYS A 8 10.86 -4.63 0.20
N GLY A 9 10.38 -5.38 -0.81
CA GLY A 9 10.19 -6.82 -0.71
C GLY A 9 8.84 -7.28 -0.16
N ILE A 10 7.99 -6.36 0.33
CA ILE A 10 6.64 -6.71 0.80
C ILE A 10 5.76 -7.13 -0.38
N LEU A 11 5.07 -8.25 -0.26
CA LEU A 11 4.09 -8.71 -1.24
C LEU A 11 2.84 -7.82 -1.19
N CYS A 12 2.69 -6.95 -2.19
CA CYS A 12 1.51 -6.10 -2.34
C CYS A 12 0.25 -6.96 -2.56
N THR A 13 0.37 -8.11 -3.21
CA THR A 13 -0.74 -9.05 -3.42
C THR A 13 -1.27 -9.68 -2.13
N GLU A 14 -0.52 -9.62 -1.03
CA GLU A 14 -0.93 -10.06 0.30
C GLU A 14 -1.27 -8.89 1.24
N CYS A 15 -1.08 -7.65 0.76
CA CYS A 15 -1.35 -6.45 1.55
C CYS A 15 -2.87 -6.23 1.70
N PRO A 16 -3.40 -6.09 2.92
CA PRO A 16 -4.84 -5.91 3.14
C PRO A 16 -5.41 -4.66 2.44
N ALA A 17 -4.65 -3.56 2.44
CA ALA A 17 -5.05 -2.32 1.77
C ALA A 17 -5.15 -2.48 0.25
N PHE A 18 -4.19 -3.18 -0.35
CA PHE A 18 -4.21 -3.47 -1.79
C PHE A 18 -5.40 -4.37 -2.12
N ILE A 19 -5.59 -5.46 -1.37
CA ILE A 19 -6.70 -6.41 -1.56
C ILE A 19 -8.05 -5.69 -1.45
N ALA A 20 -8.26 -4.89 -0.40
CA ALA A 20 -9.50 -4.12 -0.21
C ALA A 20 -9.75 -3.13 -1.36
N THR A 21 -8.68 -2.51 -1.87
CA THR A 21 -8.77 -1.58 -3.00
C THR A 21 -9.15 -2.28 -4.30
N GLN A 22 -8.51 -3.40 -4.62
CA GLN A 22 -8.78 -4.16 -5.85
C GLN A 22 -10.17 -4.81 -5.85
N GLN A 23 -10.68 -5.20 -4.69
CA GLN A 23 -12.03 -5.74 -4.53
C GLN A 23 -13.10 -4.64 -4.40
N ASN A 24 -12.67 -3.38 -4.29
CA ASN A 24 -13.53 -2.24 -3.98
C ASN A 24 -14.46 -2.51 -2.77
N ASP A 25 -13.90 -3.07 -1.70
CA ASP A 25 -14.62 -3.54 -0.53
C ASP A 25 -14.44 -2.58 0.64
N ASP A 26 -15.49 -1.78 0.92
CA ASP A 26 -15.47 -0.78 1.98
C ASP A 26 -15.47 -1.38 3.39
N ALA A 27 -16.01 -2.59 3.57
CA ALA A 27 -15.95 -3.27 4.85
C ALA A 27 -14.51 -3.65 5.19
N LYS A 28 -13.77 -4.19 4.21
CA LYS A 28 -12.34 -4.48 4.37
C LYS A 28 -11.51 -3.21 4.58
N ARG A 29 -11.80 -2.12 3.87
CA ARG A 29 -11.13 -0.82 4.11
C ARG A 29 -11.31 -0.37 5.55
N LYS A 30 -12.51 -0.51 6.10
CA LYS A 30 -12.80 -0.19 7.50
C LYS A 30 -12.02 -1.06 8.47
N GLU A 31 -12.00 -2.38 8.27
CA GLU A 31 -11.24 -3.30 9.12
C GLU A 31 -9.74 -2.97 9.13
N VAL A 32 -9.16 -2.70 7.95
CA VAL A 32 -7.75 -2.34 7.81
C VAL A 32 -7.46 -1.00 8.49
N ALA A 33 -8.31 0.01 8.29
CA ALA A 33 -8.19 1.31 8.94
C ALA A 33 -8.21 1.19 10.46
N GLU A 34 -9.14 0.41 11.02
CA GLU A 34 -9.23 0.19 12.47
C GLU A 34 -8.01 -0.55 13.02
N GLN A 35 -7.52 -1.58 12.32
CA GLN A 35 -6.32 -2.33 12.71
C GLN A 35 -5.09 -1.43 12.72
N TRP A 36 -4.86 -0.69 11.63
CA TRP A 36 -3.71 0.21 11.52
C TRP A 36 -3.80 1.39 12.48
N ALA A 37 -5.01 1.94 12.71
CA ALA A 37 -5.22 2.99 13.69
C ALA A 37 -4.80 2.55 15.10
N LYS A 38 -5.17 1.32 15.50
CA LYS A 38 -4.75 0.72 16.77
C LYS A 38 -3.25 0.44 16.82
N GLN A 39 -2.69 -0.17 15.79
CA GLN A 39 -1.30 -0.58 15.74
C GLN A 39 -0.34 0.62 15.77
N TYR A 40 -0.64 1.65 14.99
CA TYR A 40 0.22 2.83 14.86
C TYR A 40 -0.19 3.98 15.78
N LYS A 41 -1.30 3.84 16.53
CA LYS A 41 -1.87 4.88 17.40
C LYS A 41 -2.14 6.19 16.64
N MET A 42 -2.71 6.07 15.45
CA MET A 42 -3.03 7.19 14.56
C MET A 42 -4.51 7.16 14.18
N SER A 43 -5.07 8.31 13.82
CA SER A 43 -6.40 8.34 13.20
C SER A 43 -6.27 8.00 11.72
N ILE A 44 -6.87 6.89 11.29
CA ILE A 44 -6.87 6.42 9.91
C ILE A 44 -8.32 6.19 9.51
N LYS A 45 -8.76 6.80 8.42
CA LYS A 45 -10.10 6.63 7.88
C LYS A 45 -10.12 5.48 6.86
N PRO A 46 -11.27 4.83 6.65
CA PRO A 46 -11.42 3.84 5.57
C PRO A 46 -11.02 4.42 4.19
N ASP A 47 -11.31 5.70 3.95
CA ASP A 47 -10.96 6.39 2.70
C ASP A 47 -9.44 6.54 2.47
N ASP A 48 -8.65 6.50 3.55
CA ASP A 48 -7.18 6.51 3.47
C ASP A 48 -6.62 5.14 3.01
N ILE A 49 -7.46 4.09 3.00
CA ILE A 49 -7.10 2.73 2.59
C ILE A 49 -7.41 2.54 1.10
N ASN A 50 -6.63 3.22 0.27
CA ASN A 50 -6.67 3.10 -1.18
C ASN A 50 -5.26 2.93 -1.75
N CYS A 51 -4.96 1.76 -2.32
CA CYS A 51 -3.64 1.40 -2.82
C CYS A 51 -3.71 0.53 -4.07
N ASP A 52 -3.07 0.99 -5.14
CA ASP A 52 -2.93 0.28 -6.42
C ASP A 52 -1.53 -0.38 -6.56
N GLY A 53 -0.76 -0.44 -5.47
CA GLY A 53 0.50 -1.18 -5.37
C GLY A 53 1.75 -0.31 -5.43
N CYS A 54 2.81 -0.71 -4.73
CA CYS A 54 3.99 0.15 -4.49
C CYS A 54 4.81 0.46 -5.76
N ILE A 55 4.87 -0.46 -6.72
CA ILE A 55 5.60 -0.29 -8.00
C ILE A 55 4.80 0.56 -8.99
N SER A 56 3.48 0.63 -8.84
CA SER A 56 2.61 1.40 -9.73
C SER A 56 3.05 2.87 -9.70
N LYS A 57 3.45 3.40 -10.86
CA LYS A 57 3.86 4.80 -10.99
C LYS A 57 2.67 5.72 -10.83
N ASP A 58 1.57 5.34 -11.46
CA ASP A 58 0.28 6.01 -11.43
C ASP A 58 -0.70 5.26 -10.52
N GLY A 59 -1.74 5.95 -10.07
CA GLY A 59 -2.80 5.37 -9.24
C GLY A 59 -2.75 5.80 -7.77
N ARG A 60 -3.65 5.20 -6.99
CA ARG A 60 -3.86 5.52 -5.58
C ARG A 60 -2.81 4.85 -4.73
N HIS A 61 -2.36 5.54 -3.71
CA HIS A 61 -1.40 5.05 -2.74
C HIS A 61 -1.81 5.50 -1.34
N ILE A 62 -1.60 4.65 -0.35
CA ILE A 62 -1.78 5.03 1.06
C ILE A 62 -0.80 6.16 1.42
N GLY A 63 -1.17 6.99 2.39
CA GLY A 63 -0.41 8.19 2.76
C GLY A 63 1.09 7.95 3.00
N TYR A 64 1.46 6.81 3.61
CA TYR A 64 2.86 6.47 3.87
C TYR A 64 3.71 6.33 2.59
N CYS A 65 3.14 5.89 1.47
CA CYS A 65 3.87 5.74 0.21
C CYS A 65 4.42 7.06 -0.33
N ASN A 66 3.86 8.21 0.09
CA ASN A 66 4.32 9.54 -0.31
C ASN A 66 5.61 9.97 0.39
N ILE A 67 5.92 9.36 1.55
CA ILE A 67 7.11 9.69 2.37
C ILE A 67 8.10 8.52 2.48
N CYS A 68 7.81 7.41 1.82
CA CYS A 68 8.66 6.22 1.86
C CYS A 68 9.92 6.44 1.02
N GLU A 69 11.07 6.64 1.68
CA GLU A 69 12.36 6.84 0.99
C GLU A 69 12.79 5.62 0.16
N ILE A 70 12.36 4.40 0.53
CA ILE A 70 12.63 3.18 -0.28
C ILE A 70 11.89 3.26 -1.61
N ARG A 71 10.60 3.64 -1.61
CA ARG A 71 9.82 3.82 -2.84
C ARG A 71 10.43 4.90 -3.71
N LYS A 72 10.74 6.06 -3.11
CA LYS A 72 11.41 7.17 -3.81
C LYS A 72 12.72 6.74 -4.47
N CYS A 73 13.59 6.03 -3.74
CA CYS A 73 14.85 5.51 -4.27
C CYS A 73 14.60 4.49 -5.41
N GLY A 74 13.68 3.55 -5.21
CA GLY A 74 13.35 2.51 -6.20
C GLY A 74 12.79 3.09 -7.50
N THR A 75 11.89 4.09 -7.39
CA THR A 75 11.34 4.83 -8.53
C THR A 75 12.42 5.62 -9.26
N GLN A 76 13.31 6.33 -8.53
CA GLN A 76 14.40 7.12 -9.14
C GLN A 76 15.42 6.25 -9.88
N LYS A 77 15.76 5.08 -9.34
CA LYS A 77 16.72 4.15 -9.94
C LYS A 77 16.11 3.22 -10.98
N ALA A 78 14.79 3.27 -11.17
CA ALA A 78 14.04 2.41 -12.10
C ALA A 78 14.31 0.90 -11.89
N VAL A 79 14.52 0.48 -10.64
CA VAL A 79 14.68 -0.93 -10.29
C VAL A 79 13.34 -1.64 -10.24
N VAL A 80 13.34 -2.97 -10.33
CA VAL A 80 12.12 -3.77 -10.18
C VAL A 80 11.75 -3.94 -8.70
N ASN A 81 12.72 -4.24 -7.84
CA ASN A 81 12.62 -4.23 -6.38
C ASN A 81 14.03 -4.06 -5.76
N CYS A 82 14.12 -3.90 -4.43
CA CYS A 82 15.37 -3.81 -3.66
C CYS A 82 15.48 -4.90 -2.58
N ALA A 83 14.77 -6.01 -2.75
CA ALA A 83 14.83 -7.16 -1.86
C ALA A 83 16.09 -8.00 -2.11
#